data_AF-A0A841N368-F1
#
_entry.id   AF-A0A841N368-F1
#
_cell.length_a   1.000
_cell.length_b   1.000
_cell.length_c   1.000
_cell.angle_alpha   90.00
_cell.angle_beta   90.00
_cell.angle_gamma   90.00
#
_symmetry.space_group_name_H-M   'P 1'
#
loop_
_entity.id
_entity.type
_entity.pdbx_description
1 polymer ?
#
loop_
_entity_poly.entity_id
_entity_poly.type
_entity_poly.pdbx_seq_one_letter_code
_entity_poly.pdbx_strand_id
1 'polypeptide(L)'
;MKNYLIIILAILSIACIKTKKEITENTTNIKNKDDKPFREIGNSLLLTTKFAKKWYVQIYNEAEAMSKNDSLNQNNLEKLDFFDSMISKKIINLQYEKDLVDKNTSKIDSIFVIDSANLGNKKLFYVKSYKTIIEKGYDFPPTEKSIDLLVYKNNILFKKVNIYSDISYPFAKKINLGYLNTLGILYTKSFNIDEEGVNFLGEKQQDLNKLLK
;
A
#
# COMPACT_ATOMS: atom_id res chain seq x y z
N MET A 1 -38.72 -73.57 -32.46
CA MET A 1 -37.49 -74.19 -31.91
C MET A 1 -36.32 -73.81 -32.79
N LYS A 2 -35.20 -73.40 -32.18
CA LYS A 2 -33.91 -72.97 -32.78
C LYS A 2 -33.99 -71.64 -33.56
N ASN A 3 -33.04 -70.71 -33.51
CA ASN A 3 -31.95 -70.35 -32.59
C ASN A 3 -31.40 -69.00 -33.12
N TYR A 4 -30.95 -68.13 -32.20
CA TYR A 4 -29.87 -67.11 -32.24
C TYR A 4 -29.38 -66.56 -33.60
N LEU A 5 -29.01 -65.28 -33.75
CA LEU A 5 -28.01 -64.56 -32.95
C LEU A 5 -27.99 -63.10 -33.46
N ILE A 6 -28.22 -62.09 -32.61
CA ILE A 6 -27.95 -60.68 -32.95
C ILE A 6 -26.77 -60.24 -32.09
N ILE A 7 -25.63 -60.05 -32.74
CA ILE A 7 -24.46 -59.33 -32.20
C ILE A 7 -24.48 -57.96 -32.86
N ILE A 8 -24.72 -56.90 -32.10
CA ILE A 8 -24.14 -55.58 -32.39
C ILE A 8 -23.63 -54.98 -31.10
N LEU A 9 -22.30 -54.92 -31.04
CA LEU A 9 -21.47 -54.30 -30.03
C LEU A 9 -21.54 -52.77 -30.23
N ALA A 10 -22.06 -52.03 -29.26
CA ALA A 10 -21.98 -50.57 -29.24
C ALA A 10 -21.12 -50.14 -28.05
N ILE A 11 -19.87 -49.82 -28.36
CA ILE A 11 -18.89 -49.23 -27.46
C ILE A 11 -19.32 -47.78 -27.20
N LEU A 12 -19.88 -47.51 -26.02
CA LEU A 12 -20.07 -46.14 -25.54
C LEU A 12 -18.74 -45.62 -25.02
N SER A 13 -18.12 -44.77 -25.82
CA SER A 13 -16.96 -43.96 -25.49
C SER A 13 -17.28 -43.04 -24.30
N ILE A 14 -16.50 -43.18 -23.24
CA ILE A 14 -16.49 -42.26 -22.09
C ILE A 14 -15.83 -40.97 -22.58
N ALA A 15 -16.64 -40.03 -23.08
CA ALA A 15 -16.22 -38.65 -23.25
C ALA A 15 -16.33 -37.96 -21.88
N CYS A 16 -15.18 -37.74 -21.24
CA CYS A 16 -15.05 -36.90 -20.07
C CYS A 16 -15.36 -35.45 -20.46
N ILE A 17 -16.62 -35.04 -20.30
CA ILE A 17 -17.02 -33.65 -20.47
C ILE A 17 -16.49 -32.86 -19.27
N LYS A 18 -15.46 -32.06 -19.52
CA LYS A 18 -14.93 -31.08 -18.58
C LYS A 18 -15.99 -30.00 -18.38
N THR A 19 -16.84 -30.18 -17.38
CA THR A 19 -17.83 -29.19 -16.96
C THR A 19 -17.09 -27.93 -16.52
N LYS A 20 -17.20 -26.85 -17.30
CA LYS A 20 -16.98 -25.49 -16.82
C LYS A 20 -17.95 -25.28 -15.67
N LYS A 21 -17.46 -25.29 -14.43
CA LYS A 21 -18.17 -24.64 -13.33
C LYS A 21 -18.20 -23.15 -13.65
N GLU A 22 -19.34 -22.67 -14.14
CA GLU A 22 -19.75 -21.30 -13.85
C GLU A 22 -19.73 -21.16 -12.33
N ILE A 23 -18.85 -20.28 -11.85
CA ILE A 23 -18.87 -19.86 -10.46
C ILE A 23 -20.08 -18.95 -10.36
N THR A 24 -21.22 -19.55 -10.01
CA THR A 24 -22.38 -18.82 -9.51
C THR A 24 -21.92 -18.06 -8.27
N GLU A 25 -22.10 -16.74 -8.32
CA GLU A 25 -21.85 -15.81 -7.23
C GLU A 25 -22.70 -16.21 -6.01
N ASN A 26 -22.16 -17.09 -5.16
CA ASN A 26 -22.67 -17.25 -3.82
C ASN A 26 -22.22 -16.05 -3.01
N THR A 27 -23.11 -15.08 -2.96
CA THR A 27 -23.24 -14.02 -1.96
C THR A 27 -22.80 -14.55 -0.59
N THR A 28 -21.54 -14.33 -0.24
CA THR A 28 -21.07 -14.53 1.13
C THR A 28 -21.60 -13.36 1.95
N ASN A 29 -22.76 -13.59 2.56
CA ASN A 29 -23.18 -12.90 3.77
C ASN A 29 -22.08 -13.10 4.82
N ILE A 30 -21.16 -12.13 4.93
CA ILE A 30 -20.27 -12.01 6.07
C ILE A 30 -20.96 -11.08 7.07
N LYS A 31 -21.39 -11.71 8.16
CA LYS A 31 -22.02 -11.11 9.34
C LYS A 31 -21.19 -9.95 9.89
N ASN A 32 -21.92 -8.89 10.27
CA ASN A 32 -21.53 -7.72 11.07
C ASN A 32 -20.24 -7.91 11.87
N LYS A 33 -19.19 -7.23 11.45
CA LYS A 33 -17.98 -6.97 12.24
C LYS A 33 -17.97 -5.45 12.38
N ASP A 34 -18.14 -4.97 13.61
CA ASP A 34 -18.19 -3.57 14.07
C ASP A 34 -17.85 -2.52 13.00
N ASP A 35 -18.77 -1.56 12.77
CA ASP A 35 -18.80 -0.44 11.80
C ASP A 35 -17.53 0.44 11.77
N LYS A 36 -16.38 -0.18 11.53
CA LYS A 36 -15.06 0.45 11.38
C LYS A 36 -14.63 0.23 9.94
N PRO A 37 -15.03 1.14 9.04
CA PRO A 37 -14.78 0.99 7.60
C PRO A 37 -13.29 1.09 7.26
N PHE A 38 -12.45 1.54 8.20
CA PHE A 38 -11.01 1.66 7.99
C PHE A 38 -10.25 0.45 8.54
N ARG A 39 -9.33 -0.05 7.72
CA ARG A 39 -8.30 -0.99 8.16
C ARG A 39 -7.20 -0.20 8.87
N GLU A 40 -6.71 -0.76 9.96
CA GLU A 40 -5.50 -0.25 10.61
C GLU A 40 -4.28 -0.49 9.73
N ILE A 41 -3.53 0.58 9.44
CA ILE A 41 -2.32 0.57 8.60
C ILE A 41 -1.26 1.41 9.29
N GLY A 42 -0.05 0.85 9.42
CA GLY A 42 1.11 1.51 10.00
C GLY A 42 1.44 1.05 11.41
N ASN A 43 2.40 1.73 12.04
CA ASN A 43 2.87 1.41 13.38
C ASN A 43 2.23 2.36 14.41
N SER A 44 1.44 1.83 15.35
CA SER A 44 0.73 2.62 16.36
C SER A 44 1.65 3.38 17.32
N LEU A 45 2.91 2.94 17.47
CA LEU A 45 3.92 3.65 18.25
C LEU A 45 4.27 5.03 17.64
N LEU A 46 3.91 5.28 16.39
CA LEU A 46 4.12 6.59 15.74
C LEU A 46 3.45 7.73 16.53
N LEU A 47 2.30 7.47 17.18
CA LEU A 47 1.55 8.45 17.97
C LEU A 47 2.31 8.97 19.18
N THR A 48 3.07 8.10 19.85
CA THR A 48 3.72 8.39 21.12
C THR A 48 5.22 8.64 20.97
N THR A 49 5.82 8.17 19.88
CA THR A 49 7.24 8.36 19.61
C THR A 49 7.55 9.82 19.34
N LYS A 50 8.46 10.38 20.13
CA LYS A 50 8.96 11.75 19.95
C LYS A 50 10.32 11.69 19.25
N PHE A 51 10.54 12.69 18.40
CA PHE A 51 11.79 12.87 17.69
C PHE A 51 12.43 14.19 18.07
N ALA A 52 13.76 14.20 18.14
CA ALA A 52 14.51 15.44 18.12
C ALA A 52 14.26 16.19 16.79
N LYS A 53 14.42 17.51 16.79
CA LYS A 53 14.24 18.33 15.59
C LYS A 53 15.24 17.95 14.48
N LYS A 54 16.49 17.67 14.87
CA LYS A 54 17.57 17.16 14.00
C LYS A 54 18.39 16.14 14.78
N TRP A 55 18.88 15.10 14.12
CA TRP A 55 19.92 14.21 14.65
C TRP A 55 20.89 13.79 13.53
N TYR A 56 22.11 13.48 13.91
CA TYR A 56 23.17 13.08 12.97
C TYR A 56 23.17 11.57 12.75
N VAL A 57 23.49 11.14 11.54
CA VAL A 57 23.63 9.71 11.21
C VAL A 57 25.05 9.45 10.72
N GLN A 58 25.62 8.33 11.13
CA GLN A 58 26.94 7.93 10.68
C GLN A 58 26.82 7.26 9.31
N ILE A 59 27.20 7.99 8.25
CA ILE A 59 27.12 7.50 6.87
C ILE A 59 28.41 6.79 6.45
N TYR A 60 29.55 7.28 6.94
CA TYR A 60 30.86 6.72 6.64
C TYR A 60 31.45 6.05 7.88
N ASN A 61 32.14 4.92 7.66
CA ASN A 61 32.81 4.18 8.73
C ASN A 61 33.87 5.01 9.48
N GLU A 62 34.38 6.06 8.85
CA GLU A 62 35.39 6.98 9.41
C GLU A 62 34.78 8.20 10.14
N ALA A 63 33.47 8.41 10.05
CA ALA A 63 32.82 9.50 10.76
C ALA A 63 32.71 9.22 12.27
N GLU A 64 32.57 10.29 13.06
CA GLU A 64 32.35 10.18 14.50
C GLU A 64 31.13 9.29 14.80
N ALA A 65 31.25 8.47 15.84
CA ALA A 65 30.16 7.60 16.27
C ALA A 65 28.95 8.45 16.66
N MET A 66 27.76 7.99 16.26
CA MET A 66 26.51 8.65 16.66
C MET A 66 26.42 8.78 18.18
N SER A 67 25.91 9.91 18.67
CA SER A 67 25.56 10.02 20.07
C SER A 67 24.50 8.99 20.45
N LYS A 68 24.38 8.68 21.74
CA LYS A 68 23.33 7.76 22.23
C LYS A 68 21.93 8.28 21.88
N ASN A 69 21.72 9.59 21.91
CA ASN A 69 20.44 10.21 21.58
C ASN A 69 20.14 10.10 20.09
N ASP A 70 21.13 10.37 19.22
CA ASP A 70 20.95 10.26 17.78
C ASP A 70 20.69 8.81 17.36
N SER A 71 21.44 7.87 17.93
CA SER A 71 21.22 6.42 17.75
C SER A 71 19.81 5.99 18.16
N LEU A 72 19.27 6.55 19.25
CA LEU A 72 17.91 6.26 19.70
C LEU A 72 16.86 6.80 18.71
N ASN A 73 17.01 8.04 18.25
CA ASN A 73 16.12 8.63 17.25
C ASN A 73 16.15 7.83 15.94
N GLN A 74 17.35 7.45 15.49
CA GLN A 74 17.53 6.66 14.28
C GLN A 74 16.86 5.29 14.38
N ASN A 75 17.10 4.56 15.47
CA ASN A 75 16.48 3.26 15.72
C ASN A 75 14.93 3.36 15.81
N ASN A 76 14.43 4.42 16.43
CA ASN A 76 13.00 4.67 16.48
C ASN A 76 12.41 4.93 15.09
N LEU A 77 13.08 5.71 14.23
CA LEU A 77 12.63 5.97 12.87
C LEU A 77 12.55 4.66 12.07
N GLU A 78 13.61 3.85 12.12
CA GLU A 78 13.69 2.55 11.41
C GLU A 78 12.62 1.56 11.87
N LYS A 79 12.34 1.48 13.18
CA LYS A 79 11.29 0.61 13.73
C LYS A 79 9.88 1.02 13.32
N LEU A 80 9.67 2.30 13.04
CA LEU A 80 8.37 2.81 12.63
C LEU A 80 8.11 2.64 11.14
N ASP A 81 9.15 2.42 10.33
CA ASP A 81 8.98 2.05 8.93
C ASP A 81 8.35 0.64 8.83
N PHE A 82 7.22 0.57 8.13
CA PHE A 82 6.41 -0.63 8.00
C PHE A 82 6.15 -1.00 6.53
N PHE A 83 6.75 -0.28 5.59
CA PHE A 83 6.37 -0.42 4.18
C PHE A 83 6.60 -1.83 3.66
N ASP A 84 7.73 -2.44 4.00
CA ASP A 84 8.11 -3.79 3.53
C ASP A 84 7.47 -4.92 4.34
N SER A 85 6.96 -4.65 5.55
CA SER A 85 6.23 -5.66 6.34
C SER A 85 4.76 -5.83 5.92
N MET A 86 4.21 -4.91 5.11
CA MET A 86 2.83 -4.97 4.65
C MET A 86 2.61 -6.05 3.58
N ILE A 87 1.88 -7.10 3.98
CA ILE A 87 1.42 -8.16 3.07
C ILE A 87 0.48 -7.56 2.03
N SER A 88 0.75 -7.84 0.76
CA SER A 88 -0.02 -7.32 -0.36
C SER A 88 0.08 -8.25 -1.57
N LYS A 89 -0.84 -8.08 -2.53
CA LYS A 89 -0.86 -8.85 -3.77
C LYS A 89 -0.60 -7.95 -4.97
N LYS A 90 0.39 -8.30 -5.79
CA LYS A 90 0.69 -7.59 -7.04
C LYS A 90 -0.53 -7.62 -7.97
N ILE A 91 -0.84 -6.48 -8.58
CA ILE A 91 -1.90 -6.34 -9.57
C ILE A 91 -1.42 -5.55 -10.78
N ILE A 92 -2.15 -5.69 -11.88
CA ILE A 92 -2.02 -4.85 -13.08
C ILE A 92 -3.40 -4.19 -13.25
N ASN A 93 -3.47 -2.87 -13.07
CA ASN A 93 -4.72 -2.13 -13.15
C ASN A 93 -4.46 -0.71 -13.67
N LEU A 94 -4.78 -0.48 -14.95
CA LEU A 94 -4.59 0.80 -15.63
C LEU A 94 -5.33 1.96 -14.97
N GLN A 95 -6.46 1.71 -14.29
CA GLN A 95 -7.18 2.76 -13.58
C GLN A 95 -6.36 3.22 -12.37
N TYR A 96 -5.79 2.30 -11.59
CA TYR A 96 -4.98 2.65 -10.43
C TYR A 96 -3.67 3.33 -10.85
N GLU A 97 -3.06 2.89 -11.95
CA GLU A 97 -1.86 3.56 -12.50
C GLU A 97 -2.15 5.04 -12.81
N LYS A 98 -3.29 5.32 -13.44
CA LYS A 98 -3.73 6.70 -13.72
C LYS A 98 -4.05 7.49 -12.45
N ASP A 99 -4.68 6.85 -11.47
CA ASP A 99 -5.15 7.51 -10.24
C ASP A 99 -4.00 7.79 -9.23
N LEU A 100 -2.92 7.01 -9.30
CA LEU A 100 -1.76 7.13 -8.41
C LEU A 100 -0.72 8.14 -8.89
N VAL A 101 -0.75 8.50 -10.19
CA VAL A 101 0.24 9.37 -10.83
C VAL A 101 -0.38 10.73 -11.15
N ASP A 102 0.34 11.79 -10.82
CA ASP A 102 0.05 13.11 -11.38
C ASP A 102 0.68 13.16 -12.78
N LYS A 103 -0.12 13.49 -13.80
CA LYS A 103 0.25 13.32 -15.21
C LYS A 103 1.65 13.90 -15.50
N ASN A 104 2.50 13.08 -16.14
CA ASN A 104 3.85 13.40 -16.62
C ASN A 104 4.93 13.68 -15.56
N THR A 105 4.67 13.47 -14.26
CA THR A 105 5.69 13.66 -13.21
C THR A 105 6.30 12.36 -12.70
N SER A 106 5.63 11.23 -12.93
CA SER A 106 6.13 9.92 -12.54
C SER A 106 5.58 8.81 -13.43
N LYS A 107 6.23 7.65 -13.34
CA LYS A 107 5.81 6.39 -13.96
C LYS A 107 5.60 5.37 -12.85
N ILE A 108 4.50 4.61 -12.92
CA ILE A 108 4.26 3.47 -12.04
C ILE A 108 5.06 2.28 -12.54
N ASP A 109 5.88 1.72 -11.65
CA ASP A 109 6.65 0.50 -11.94
C ASP A 109 5.90 -0.74 -11.45
N SER A 110 5.20 -0.63 -10.31
CA SER A 110 4.34 -1.72 -9.82
C SER A 110 3.31 -1.26 -8.79
N ILE A 111 2.21 -2.01 -8.73
CA ILE A 111 1.08 -1.78 -7.82
C ILE A 111 0.73 -3.08 -7.09
N PHE A 112 0.43 -2.96 -5.81
CA PHE A 112 0.00 -4.05 -4.95
C PHE A 112 -1.22 -3.63 -4.12
N VAL A 113 -2.24 -4.48 -4.04
CA VAL A 113 -3.39 -4.25 -3.15
C VAL A 113 -3.10 -4.88 -1.80
N ILE A 114 -3.24 -4.08 -0.74
CA ILE A 114 -3.14 -4.51 0.66
C ILE A 114 -4.51 -4.98 1.14
N ASP A 115 -5.56 -4.20 0.87
CA ASP A 115 -6.93 -4.52 1.24
C ASP A 115 -7.97 -3.67 0.49
N SER A 116 -9.24 -4.02 0.70
CA SER A 116 -10.38 -3.20 0.33
C SER A 116 -11.47 -3.21 1.40
N ALA A 117 -12.22 -2.12 1.50
CA ALA A 117 -13.35 -2.00 2.41
C ALA A 117 -14.47 -1.15 1.79
N ASN A 118 -15.63 -1.11 2.44
CA ASN A 118 -16.74 -0.24 2.06
C ASN A 118 -17.00 0.81 3.15
N LEU A 119 -17.30 2.03 2.73
CA LEU A 119 -17.71 3.16 3.58
C LEU A 119 -18.97 3.78 2.99
N GLY A 120 -20.14 3.32 3.45
CA GLY A 120 -21.42 3.68 2.82
C GLY A 120 -21.44 3.31 1.34
N ASN A 121 -21.65 4.29 0.45
CA ASN A 121 -21.60 4.11 -1.00
C ASN A 121 -20.20 4.27 -1.62
N LYS A 122 -19.16 4.37 -0.79
CA LYS A 122 -17.77 4.52 -1.23
C LYS A 122 -17.02 3.18 -1.07
N LYS A 123 -16.14 2.88 -2.02
CA LYS A 123 -15.20 1.75 -1.96
C LYS A 123 -13.82 2.27 -1.61
N LEU A 124 -13.17 1.62 -0.66
CA LEU A 124 -11.83 1.94 -0.17
C LEU A 124 -10.86 0.89 -0.68
N PHE A 125 -9.73 1.30 -1.23
CA PHE A 125 -8.63 0.41 -1.61
C PHE A 125 -7.34 0.93 -1.02
N TYR A 126 -6.64 0.05 -0.29
CA TYR A 126 -5.31 0.32 0.26
C TYR A 126 -4.30 -0.24 -0.72
N VAL A 127 -3.48 0.63 -1.28
CA VAL A 127 -2.63 0.31 -2.41
C VAL A 127 -1.19 0.70 -2.10
N LYS A 128 -0.29 -0.27 -2.21
CA LYS A 128 1.16 -0.08 -2.19
C LYS A 128 1.64 0.12 -3.64
N SER A 129 2.47 1.13 -3.88
CA SER A 129 3.02 1.39 -5.20
C SER A 129 4.50 1.72 -5.17
N TYR A 130 5.15 1.42 -6.29
CA TYR A 130 6.52 1.82 -6.59
C TYR A 130 6.50 2.67 -7.85
N LYS A 131 7.16 3.82 -7.81
CA LYS A 131 7.20 4.79 -8.90
C LYS A 131 8.62 5.24 -9.17
N THR A 132 8.86 5.58 -10.43
CA THR A 132 10.01 6.35 -10.88
C THR A 132 9.54 7.79 -11.13
N ILE A 133 10.18 8.76 -10.49
CA ILE A 133 9.89 10.19 -10.67
C ILE A 133 10.65 10.69 -11.90
N ILE A 134 9.93 11.34 -12.81
CA ILE A 134 10.48 11.89 -14.04
C ILE A 134 10.89 13.34 -13.75
N GLU A 135 12.10 13.50 -13.23
CA GLU A 135 12.68 14.82 -12.92
C GLU A 135 13.93 15.06 -13.76
N LYS A 136 14.01 16.24 -14.40
CA LYS A 136 15.19 16.62 -15.17
C LYS A 136 16.27 17.08 -14.19
N GLY A 137 17.50 16.59 -14.36
CA GLY A 137 18.66 17.04 -13.56
C GLY A 137 19.32 15.94 -12.73
N TYR A 138 18.81 14.72 -12.75
CA TYR A 138 19.46 13.56 -12.15
C TYR A 138 19.80 12.51 -13.22
N ASP A 139 21.03 11.98 -13.16
CA ASP A 139 21.47 10.87 -14.03
C ASP A 139 20.68 9.58 -13.71
N PHE A 140 20.32 9.42 -12.44
CA PHE A 140 19.45 8.35 -11.96
C PHE A 140 18.14 8.96 -11.44
N PRO A 141 16.98 8.58 -12.00
CA PRO A 141 15.72 9.19 -11.62
C PRO A 141 15.38 8.85 -10.16
N PRO A 142 14.84 9.80 -9.38
CA PRO A 142 14.36 9.53 -8.04
C PRO A 142 13.27 8.45 -8.05
N THR A 143 13.13 7.73 -6.94
CA THR A 143 12.10 6.69 -6.80
C THR A 143 11.19 6.98 -5.61
N GLU A 144 9.94 6.55 -5.70
CA GLU A 144 8.95 6.67 -4.62
C GLU A 144 8.35 5.30 -4.30
N LYS A 145 8.36 4.96 -3.02
CA LYS A 145 7.54 3.92 -2.41
C LYS A 145 6.36 4.60 -1.72
N SER A 146 5.13 4.20 -2.01
CA SER A 146 3.94 4.80 -1.36
C SER A 146 2.92 3.77 -0.91
N ILE A 147 2.19 4.09 0.17
CA ILE A 147 0.92 3.45 0.51
C ILE A 147 -0.16 4.51 0.49
N ASP A 148 -1.13 4.33 -0.39
CA ASP A 148 -2.22 5.27 -0.61
C ASP A 148 -3.56 4.58 -0.33
N LEU A 149 -4.48 5.32 0.27
CA LEU A 149 -5.90 4.98 0.35
C LEU A 149 -6.62 5.66 -0.82
N LEU A 150 -7.10 4.85 -1.76
CA LEU A 150 -7.94 5.27 -2.86
C LEU A 150 -9.42 5.10 -2.48
N VAL A 151 -10.18 6.18 -2.58
CA VAL A 151 -11.61 6.21 -2.26
C VAL A 151 -12.37 6.43 -3.55
N TYR A 152 -13.20 5.46 -3.92
CA TYR A 152 -14.05 5.53 -5.11
C TYR A 152 -15.51 5.73 -4.73
N LYS A 153 -16.21 6.55 -5.49
CA LYS A 153 -17.68 6.69 -5.44
C LYS A 153 -18.19 6.49 -6.86
N ASN A 154 -19.12 5.55 -7.05
CA ASN A 154 -19.62 5.18 -8.38
C ASN A 154 -18.50 4.85 -9.40
N ASN A 155 -17.47 4.12 -8.97
CA ASN A 155 -16.28 3.74 -9.75
C ASN A 155 -15.40 4.92 -10.23
N ILE A 156 -15.63 6.14 -9.74
CA ILE A 156 -14.77 7.31 -10.01
C ILE A 156 -13.94 7.61 -8.75
N LEU A 157 -12.66 7.91 -8.93
CA LEU A 157 -11.80 8.31 -7.82
C LEU A 157 -12.34 9.60 -7.20
N PHE A 158 -12.81 9.49 -5.97
CA PHE A 158 -13.30 10.60 -5.17
C PHE A 158 -12.16 11.27 -4.40
N LYS A 159 -11.28 10.46 -3.80
CA LYS A 159 -10.15 10.97 -3.01
C LYS A 159 -8.99 9.98 -3.01
N LYS A 160 -7.78 10.52 -3.03
CA LYS A 160 -6.53 9.82 -2.70
C LYS A 160 -5.99 10.39 -1.40
N VAL A 161 -5.60 9.52 -0.46
CA VAL A 161 -4.98 9.91 0.81
C VAL A 161 -3.67 9.15 0.94
N ASN A 162 -2.55 9.87 1.05
CA ASN A 162 -1.25 9.24 1.28
C ASN A 162 -1.10 8.85 2.76
N ILE A 163 -0.89 7.57 3.01
CA ILE A 163 -0.64 7.03 4.37
C ILE A 163 0.86 6.94 4.61
N TYR A 164 1.62 6.53 3.58
CA TYR A 164 3.07 6.40 3.66
C TYR A 164 3.70 6.90 2.37
N SER A 165 4.81 7.61 2.47
CA SER A 165 5.70 7.82 1.34
C SER A 165 7.16 7.78 1.75
N ASP A 166 7.97 7.25 0.86
CA ASP A 166 9.42 7.27 0.93
C ASP A 166 9.91 7.61 -0.47
N ILE A 167 10.44 8.83 -0.61
CA ILE A 167 11.01 9.34 -1.85
C ILE A 167 12.52 9.35 -1.70
N SER A 168 13.20 8.58 -2.52
CA SER A 168 14.66 8.47 -2.55
C SER A 168 15.21 9.25 -3.75
N TYR A 169 15.92 10.34 -3.45
CA TYR A 169 16.73 11.11 -4.39
C TYR A 169 18.21 10.67 -4.28
N PRO A 170 19.09 11.03 -5.23
CA PRO A 170 20.49 10.63 -5.20
C PRO A 170 21.27 11.01 -3.92
N PHE A 171 20.97 12.16 -3.31
CA PHE A 171 21.68 12.67 -2.13
C PHE A 171 20.76 12.97 -0.93
N ALA A 172 19.48 12.64 -1.05
CA ALA A 172 18.50 12.96 -0.04
C ALA A 172 17.32 11.99 -0.08
N LYS A 173 16.63 11.86 1.04
CA LYS A 173 15.45 11.02 1.18
C LYS A 173 14.38 11.78 1.93
N LYS A 174 13.14 11.72 1.45
CA LYS A 174 11.98 12.29 2.15
C LYS A 174 11.08 11.15 2.59
N ILE A 175 10.76 11.10 3.87
CA ILE A 175 9.91 10.06 4.44
C ILE A 175 8.70 10.72 5.09
N ASN A 176 7.51 10.22 4.79
CA ASN A 176 6.29 10.50 5.51
C ASN A 176 5.74 9.18 6.04
N LEU A 177 5.85 8.98 7.35
CA LEU A 177 5.29 7.82 8.04
C LEU A 177 3.87 8.16 8.48
N GLY A 178 2.92 7.27 8.24
CA GLY A 178 1.56 7.42 8.73
C GLY A 178 1.07 6.19 9.49
N TYR A 179 0.19 6.46 10.45
CA TYR A 179 -0.59 5.48 11.17
C TYR A 179 -2.06 5.84 11.00
N LEU A 180 -2.79 5.01 10.26
CA LEU A 180 -4.23 5.07 10.12
C LEU A 180 -4.85 4.07 11.09
N ASN A 181 -5.66 4.55 12.03
CA ASN A 181 -6.37 3.67 12.95
C ASN A 181 -7.74 3.25 12.38
N THR A 182 -8.37 2.28 13.05
CA THR A 182 -9.70 1.76 12.68
C THR A 182 -10.84 2.78 12.78
N LEU A 183 -10.61 3.91 13.47
CA LEU A 183 -11.58 5.00 13.57
C LEU A 183 -11.47 6.01 12.42
N GLY A 184 -10.54 5.82 11.47
CA GLY A 184 -10.34 6.74 10.37
C GLY A 184 -9.52 7.97 10.73
N ILE A 185 -8.76 7.93 11.83
CA ILE A 185 -7.79 8.99 12.16
C ILE A 185 -6.44 8.60 11.58
N LEU A 186 -5.93 9.44 10.68
CA LEU A 186 -4.58 9.32 10.12
C LEU A 186 -3.66 10.29 10.85
N TYR A 187 -2.62 9.77 11.48
CA TYR A 187 -1.54 10.55 12.08
C TYR A 187 -0.28 10.36 11.25
N THR A 188 0.42 11.44 10.90
CA THR A 188 1.63 11.40 10.09
C THR A 188 2.78 12.15 10.73
N LYS A 189 4.01 11.69 10.49
CA LYS A 189 5.26 12.39 10.79
C LYS A 189 6.13 12.45 9.54
N SER A 190 6.71 13.60 9.26
CA SER A 190 7.51 13.83 8.05
C SER A 190 8.97 14.13 8.38
N PHE A 191 9.88 13.61 7.56
CA PHE A 191 11.32 13.67 7.75
C PHE A 191 12.02 13.97 6.42
N ASN A 192 13.09 14.76 6.48
CA ASN A 192 14.09 14.85 5.42
C ASN A 192 15.40 14.25 5.92
N ILE A 193 16.05 13.45 5.10
CA ILE A 193 17.31 12.79 5.39
C ILE A 193 18.29 13.16 4.28
N ASP A 194 19.50 13.53 4.65
CA ASP A 194 20.59 13.86 3.72
C ASP A 194 21.92 13.41 4.34
N GLU A 195 23.04 13.84 3.73
CA GLU A 195 24.38 13.51 4.19
C GLU A 195 24.70 14.01 5.60
N GLU A 196 23.98 15.03 6.10
CA GLU A 196 24.19 15.57 7.43
C GLU A 196 23.37 14.87 8.51
N GLY A 197 22.37 14.07 8.14
CA GLY A 197 21.49 13.39 9.08
C GLY A 197 20.01 13.56 8.77
N VAL A 198 19.19 13.57 9.82
CA VAL A 198 17.74 13.59 9.70
C VAL A 198 17.16 14.83 10.33
N ASN A 199 16.25 15.48 9.61
CA ASN A 199 15.46 16.62 10.06
C ASN A 199 13.99 16.19 10.21
N PHE A 200 13.45 16.29 11.43
CA PHE A 200 12.03 16.11 11.70
C PHE A 200 11.26 17.39 11.32
N LEU A 201 10.38 17.28 10.33
CA LEU A 201 9.66 18.42 9.76
C LEU A 201 8.36 18.73 10.51
N GLY A 202 7.83 17.75 11.24
CA GLY A 202 6.62 17.91 12.04
C GLY A 202 5.64 16.77 11.86
N GLU A 203 4.48 16.95 12.48
CA GLU A 203 3.41 15.96 12.55
C GLU A 203 2.06 16.56 12.22
N LYS A 204 1.14 15.72 11.72
CA LYS A 204 -0.21 16.12 11.36
C LYS A 204 -1.20 15.03 11.75
N GLN A 205 -2.42 15.44 12.07
CA GLN A 205 -3.54 14.54 12.28
C GLN A 205 -4.70 14.92 11.36
N GLN A 206 -5.33 13.93 10.75
CA GLN A 206 -6.46 14.09 9.87
C GLN A 206 -7.58 13.10 10.22
N ASP A 207 -8.81 13.60 10.30
CA ASP A 207 -10.00 12.77 10.44
C ASP A 207 -10.60 12.47 9.06
N LEU A 208 -10.43 11.24 8.59
CA LEU A 208 -10.89 10.81 7.28
C LEU A 208 -12.41 10.71 7.21
N ASN A 209 -13.12 10.52 8.33
CA ASN A 209 -14.59 10.54 8.30
C ASN A 209 -15.11 11.93 7.91
N LYS A 210 -14.43 12.99 8.36
CA LYS A 210 -14.77 14.37 7.97
C LYS A 210 -14.36 14.66 6.53
N LEU A 211 -13.18 14.18 6.12
CA LEU A 211 -12.67 14.38 4.76
C LEU A 211 -13.52 13.66 3.70
N LEU A 212 -14.08 12.50 4.04
CA LEU A 212 -14.76 11.60 3.12
C LEU A 212 -16.28 11.68 3.19
N LYS A 213 -16.88 12.67 3.87
CA LYS A 213 -18.31 12.96 3.75
C LYS A 213 -18.59 13.48 2.34
#